data_AF-A0A368EZK3-F1
#
_entry.id   AF-A0A368EZK3-F1
#
_cell.length_a   1.000
_cell.length_b   1.000
_cell.length_c   1.000
_cell.angle_alpha   90.00
_cell.angle_beta   90.00
_cell.angle_gamma   90.00
#
_symmetry.space_group_name_H-M   'P 1'
#
loop_
_entity.id
_entity.type
_entity.pdbx_description
1 polymer ?
#
loop_
_entity_poly.entity_id
_entity_poly.type
_entity_poly.pdbx_seq_one_letter_code
_entity_poly.pdbx_strand_id
1 'polypeptide(L)'
;SHRVAIEVFVWGAVLVFFYHIGSSFGSHIASPFLNVIFDKQGASVFAYMLLPILTNLILKKHKRRGMSDAKTRFMLLAVALIQGITSGYVIDSTYISGEPLPFVTPLAIVMAYLGDLASAYKSRGALFTACATSALVANLGVGMLLNAITKTYELMTFAYVAAGLMTLKLLLKNAHKPR
;
A
#
# COMPACT_ATOMS: atom_id res chain seq x y z
N SER A 1 1.52 20.37 5.39
CA SER A 1 2.01 18.99 5.61
C SER A 1 0.85 17.99 5.75
N HIS A 2 -0.09 18.21 6.69
CA HIS A 2 -1.20 17.29 6.96
C HIS A 2 -2.06 16.93 5.73
N ARG A 3 -2.51 17.93 4.94
CA ARG A 3 -3.27 17.69 3.70
C ARG A 3 -2.54 16.78 2.70
N VAL A 4 -1.23 16.97 2.55
CA VAL A 4 -0.39 16.15 1.63
C VAL A 4 -0.25 14.73 2.16
N ALA A 5 -0.10 14.56 3.48
CA ALA A 5 -0.06 13.23 4.10
C ALA A 5 -1.39 12.49 3.89
N ILE A 6 -2.52 13.15 4.17
CA ILE A 6 -3.86 12.60 3.95
C ILE A 6 -4.03 12.19 2.49
N GLU A 7 -3.71 13.06 1.54
CA GLU A 7 -3.86 12.76 0.11
C GLU A 7 -3.01 11.56 -0.33
N VAL A 8 -1.76 11.47 0.12
CA VAL A 8 -0.88 10.34 -0.21
C VAL A 8 -1.38 9.04 0.41
N PHE A 9 -1.84 9.05 1.66
CA PHE A 9 -2.34 7.83 2.29
C PHE A 9 -3.74 7.43 1.77
N VAL A 10 -4.61 8.37 1.41
CA VAL A 10 -5.89 8.07 0.75
C VAL A 10 -5.64 7.42 -0.60
N TRP A 11 -4.78 8.01 -1.45
CA TRP A 11 -4.42 7.38 -2.72
C TRP A 11 -3.67 6.07 -2.50
N GLY A 12 -2.81 5.98 -1.49
CA GLY A 12 -2.17 4.74 -1.08
C GLY A 12 -3.18 3.64 -0.78
N ALA A 13 -4.23 3.94 0.00
CA ALA A 13 -5.32 3.02 0.31
C ALA A 13 -6.06 2.55 -0.96
N VAL A 14 -6.36 3.47 -1.89
CA VAL A 14 -6.98 3.13 -3.18
C VAL A 14 -6.07 2.20 -3.99
N LEU A 15 -4.78 2.52 -4.11
CA LEU A 15 -3.83 1.72 -4.88
C LEU A 15 -3.70 0.30 -4.32
N VAL A 16 -3.55 0.15 -3.00
CA VAL A 16 -3.40 -1.18 -2.38
C VAL A 16 -4.72 -1.96 -2.36
N PHE A 17 -5.88 -1.28 -2.35
CA PHE A 17 -7.18 -1.92 -2.53
C PHE A 17 -7.30 -2.54 -3.93
N PHE A 18 -6.99 -1.77 -4.98
CA PHE A 18 -6.99 -2.27 -6.35
C PHE A 18 -5.91 -3.33 -6.59
N TYR A 19 -4.75 -3.22 -5.95
CA TYR A 19 -3.75 -4.30 -5.90
C TYR A 19 -4.35 -5.58 -5.31
N HIS A 20 -5.11 -5.50 -4.21
CA HIS A 20 -5.72 -6.68 -3.58
C HIS A 20 -6.79 -7.33 -4.46
N ILE A 21 -7.61 -6.53 -5.16
CA ILE A 21 -8.53 -7.02 -6.20
C ILE A 21 -7.73 -7.73 -7.30
N GLY A 22 -6.67 -7.09 -7.79
CA GLY A 22 -5.77 -7.66 -8.78
C GLY A 22 -5.18 -8.99 -8.32
N SER A 23 -4.72 -9.08 -7.07
CA SER A 23 -4.16 -10.30 -6.48
C SER A 23 -5.16 -11.45 -6.42
N SER A 24 -6.39 -11.17 -6.00
CA SER A 24 -7.48 -12.15 -6.00
C SER A 24 -7.81 -12.63 -7.43
N PHE A 25 -7.80 -11.72 -8.41
CA PHE A 25 -7.99 -12.09 -9.81
C PHE A 25 -6.80 -12.91 -10.35
N GLY A 26 -5.58 -12.52 -9.96
CA GLY A 26 -4.32 -13.15 -10.32
C GLY A 26 -4.26 -14.62 -9.90
N SER A 27 -4.60 -14.89 -8.64
CA SER A 27 -4.53 -16.25 -8.07
C SER A 27 -5.58 -17.19 -8.64
N HIS A 28 -6.82 -16.71 -8.86
CA HIS A 28 -7.95 -17.56 -9.22
C HIS A 28 -8.27 -17.62 -10.72
N ILE A 29 -8.13 -16.51 -11.44
CA ILE A 29 -8.65 -16.38 -12.82
C ILE A 29 -7.50 -16.25 -13.83
N ALA A 30 -6.53 -15.39 -13.55
CA ALA A 30 -5.44 -15.12 -14.49
C ALA A 30 -4.34 -16.18 -14.48
N SER A 31 -4.29 -17.04 -13.46
CA SER A 31 -3.25 -18.07 -13.27
C SER A 31 -2.97 -18.93 -14.53
N PRO A 32 -3.97 -19.50 -15.24
CA PRO A 32 -3.71 -20.31 -16.42
C PRO A 32 -3.08 -19.53 -17.57
N PHE A 33 -3.48 -18.27 -17.76
CA PHE A 33 -2.96 -17.39 -18.81
C PHE A 33 -1.53 -16.92 -18.49
N LEU A 34 -1.29 -16.58 -17.23
CA LEU A 34 0.02 -16.12 -16.77
C LEU A 34 1.06 -17.25 -16.80
N ASN A 35 0.67 -18.49 -16.55
CA ASN A 35 1.56 -19.65 -16.62
C ASN A 35 2.09 -19.93 -18.03
N VAL A 36 1.41 -19.47 -19.09
CA VAL A 36 1.91 -19.57 -20.47
C VAL A 36 3.01 -18.53 -20.75
N ILE A 37 3.02 -17.41 -20.02
CA ILE A 37 3.90 -16.27 -20.28
C ILE A 37 5.07 -16.23 -19.28
N PHE A 38 4.81 -16.54 -18.01
CA PHE A 38 5.76 -16.45 -16.92
C PHE A 38 5.77 -17.73 -16.08
N ASP A 39 6.97 -18.18 -15.75
CA ASP A 39 7.16 -19.08 -14.61
C ASP A 39 6.92 -18.30 -13.30
N LYS A 40 6.62 -19.00 -12.20
CA LYS A 40 6.36 -18.35 -10.90
C LYS A 40 7.53 -17.46 -10.44
N GLN A 41 8.78 -17.85 -10.71
CA GLN A 41 9.94 -17.05 -10.32
C GLN A 41 10.05 -15.78 -11.18
N GLY A 42 9.93 -15.89 -12.50
CA GLY A 42 9.89 -14.74 -13.40
C GLY A 42 8.78 -13.75 -13.07
N ALA A 43 7.57 -14.24 -12.76
CA ALA A 43 6.45 -13.41 -12.32
C ALA A 43 6.77 -12.65 -11.01
N SER A 44 7.42 -13.30 -10.05
CA SER A 44 7.82 -12.67 -8.78
C SER A 44 8.81 -11.53 -8.97
N VAL A 45 9.85 -11.73 -9.80
CA VAL A 45 10.86 -10.72 -10.12
C VAL A 45 10.20 -9.56 -10.86
N PHE A 46 9.28 -9.86 -11.77
CA PHE A 46 8.53 -8.84 -12.48
C PHE A 46 7.67 -7.99 -11.54
N ALA A 47 6.85 -8.61 -10.69
CA ALA A 47 5.92 -7.94 -9.80
C ALA A 47 6.62 -7.08 -8.74
N TYR A 48 7.65 -7.61 -8.09
CA TYR A 48 8.26 -6.95 -6.93
C TYR A 48 9.48 -6.09 -7.25
N MET A 49 10.11 -6.28 -8.41
CA MET A 49 11.35 -5.56 -8.76
C MET A 49 11.23 -4.77 -10.06
N LEU A 50 10.95 -5.43 -11.18
CA LEU A 50 10.95 -4.75 -12.49
C LEU A 50 9.84 -3.71 -12.59
N LEU A 51 8.62 -4.06 -12.19
CA LEU A 51 7.45 -3.19 -12.32
C LEU A 51 7.58 -1.91 -11.46
N PRO A 52 8.03 -1.95 -10.19
CA PRO A 52 8.34 -0.75 -9.43
C PRO A 52 9.46 0.11 -10.04
N ILE A 53 10.54 -0.51 -10.56
CA ILE A 53 11.65 0.21 -11.20
C ILE A 53 11.16 0.95 -12.46
N LEU A 54 10.46 0.24 -13.34
CA LEU A 54 9.90 0.81 -14.57
C LEU A 54 8.93 1.94 -14.26
N THR A 55 8.06 1.76 -13.27
CA THR A 55 7.11 2.79 -12.82
C THR A 55 7.84 4.05 -12.35
N ASN A 56 8.92 3.91 -11.58
CA ASN A 56 9.72 5.04 -11.12
C ASN A 56 10.41 5.79 -12.30
N LEU A 57 10.93 5.05 -13.29
CA LEU A 57 11.50 5.65 -14.50
C LEU A 57 10.45 6.43 -15.30
N ILE A 58 9.27 5.84 -15.48
CA ILE A 58 8.13 6.47 -16.17
C ILE A 58 7.69 7.72 -15.42
N LEU A 59 7.53 7.66 -14.09
CA LEU A 59 7.19 8.81 -13.24
C LEU A 59 8.20 9.95 -13.37
N LYS A 60 9.50 9.66 -13.34
CA LYS A 60 10.55 10.68 -13.55
C LYS A 60 10.42 11.36 -14.91
N LYS A 61 10.14 10.58 -15.96
CA LYS A 61 9.91 11.12 -17.32
C LYS A 61 8.63 11.96 -17.39
N HIS A 62 7.56 11.53 -16.73
CA HIS A 62 6.27 12.24 -16.69
C HIS A 62 6.40 13.58 -15.97
N LYS A 63 7.14 13.61 -14.85
CA LYS A 63 7.42 14.83 -14.11
C LYS A 63 8.18 15.86 -14.95
N ARG A 64 9.16 15.42 -15.76
CA ARG A 64 9.90 16.31 -16.67
C ARG A 64 9.04 16.88 -17.80
N ARG A 65 8.00 16.16 -18.22
CA ARG A 65 7.09 16.55 -19.30
C ARG A 65 5.88 17.36 -18.84
N GLY A 66 5.78 17.68 -17.54
CA GLY A 66 4.67 18.45 -16.98
C GLY A 66 3.30 17.77 -17.12
N MET A 67 3.25 16.43 -17.07
CA MET A 67 1.99 15.71 -17.24
C MET A 67 1.01 15.96 -16.08
N SER A 68 -0.28 15.99 -16.39
CA SER A 68 -1.36 16.15 -15.41
C SER A 68 -1.31 15.09 -14.29
N ASP A 69 -1.55 15.55 -13.06
CA ASP A 69 -1.54 14.73 -11.85
C ASP A 69 -2.60 13.62 -11.89
N ALA A 70 -3.79 13.93 -12.42
CA ALA A 70 -4.86 12.94 -12.60
C ALA A 70 -4.41 11.75 -13.46
N LYS A 71 -3.73 12.02 -14.58
CA LYS A 71 -3.22 10.98 -15.48
C LYS A 71 -2.15 10.12 -14.80
N THR A 72 -1.32 10.73 -13.95
CA THR A 72 -0.32 10.00 -13.16
C THR A 72 -0.98 9.06 -12.15
N ARG A 73 -2.05 9.50 -11.47
CA ARG A 73 -2.80 8.68 -10.50
C ARG A 73 -3.47 7.48 -11.17
N PHE A 74 -4.13 7.68 -12.31
CA PHE A 74 -4.74 6.57 -13.07
C PHE A 74 -3.69 5.59 -13.61
N MET A 75 -2.53 6.08 -14.04
CA MET A 75 -1.41 5.21 -14.43
C MET A 75 -0.93 4.36 -13.24
N LEU A 76 -0.75 4.96 -12.06
CA LEU A 76 -0.36 4.23 -10.85
C LEU A 76 -1.42 3.20 -10.44
N LEU A 77 -2.70 3.51 -10.64
CA LEU A 77 -3.80 2.57 -10.40
C LEU A 77 -3.72 1.35 -11.32
N ALA A 78 -3.49 1.57 -12.61
CA ALA A 78 -3.30 0.49 -13.57
C ALA A 78 -2.07 -0.37 -13.24
N VAL A 79 -0.96 0.28 -12.86
CA VAL A 79 0.26 -0.39 -12.41
C VAL A 79 0.00 -1.23 -11.15
N ALA A 80 -0.71 -0.69 -10.16
CA ALA A 80 -1.05 -1.40 -8.92
C ALA A 80 -1.93 -2.63 -9.21
N LEU A 81 -2.88 -2.51 -10.13
CA LEU A 81 -3.69 -3.65 -10.60
C LEU A 81 -2.84 -4.74 -11.25
N ILE A 82 -1.97 -4.36 -12.20
CA ILE A 82 -1.09 -5.30 -12.89
C ILE A 82 -0.14 -5.97 -11.88
N GLN A 83 0.43 -5.19 -10.98
CA GLN A 83 1.28 -5.71 -9.90
C GLN A 83 0.53 -6.73 -9.05
N GLY A 84 -0.72 -6.41 -8.69
CA GLY A 84 -1.62 -7.30 -7.96
C GLY A 84 -1.86 -8.60 -8.70
N ILE A 85 -2.26 -8.53 -9.97
CA ILE A 85 -2.50 -9.71 -10.81
C ILE A 85 -1.26 -10.61 -10.85
N THR A 86 -0.09 -10.04 -11.09
CA THR A 86 1.14 -10.82 -11.16
C THR A 86 1.56 -11.37 -9.79
N SER A 87 1.42 -10.60 -8.70
CA SER A 87 1.74 -11.09 -7.34
C SER A 87 0.79 -12.19 -6.89
N GLY A 88 -0.49 -12.08 -7.23
CA GLY A 88 -1.51 -13.08 -6.90
C GLY A 88 -1.29 -14.40 -7.61
N TYR A 89 -0.73 -14.40 -8.82
CA TYR A 89 -0.30 -15.61 -9.50
C TYR A 89 0.87 -16.31 -8.80
N VAL A 90 1.76 -15.56 -8.15
CA VAL A 90 2.92 -16.09 -7.42
C VAL A 90 2.50 -16.67 -6.06
N ILE A 91 1.59 -16.01 -5.37
CA ILE A 91 1.15 -16.37 -4.01
C ILE A 91 0.09 -17.47 -4.08
N ASP A 92 0.28 -18.54 -3.32
CA ASP A 92 -0.74 -19.59 -3.22
C ASP A 92 -2.00 -19.06 -2.51
N SER A 93 -3.18 -19.48 -2.99
CA SER A 93 -4.49 -18.98 -2.55
C SER A 93 -4.74 -19.10 -1.05
N THR A 94 -4.12 -20.08 -0.38
CA THR A 94 -4.23 -20.29 1.07
C THR A 94 -3.61 -19.13 1.87
N TYR A 95 -2.56 -18.50 1.37
CA TYR A 95 -1.91 -17.37 2.06
C TYR A 95 -2.72 -16.08 1.94
N ILE A 96 -3.43 -15.89 0.82
CA ILE A 96 -4.27 -14.71 0.57
C ILE A 96 -5.39 -14.58 1.62
N SER A 97 -5.89 -15.71 2.14
CA SER A 97 -6.98 -15.71 3.12
C SER A 97 -6.53 -15.38 4.55
N GLY A 98 -5.22 -15.41 4.83
CA GLY A 98 -4.65 -15.15 6.16
C GLY A 98 -3.94 -13.80 6.30
N GLU A 99 -3.95 -12.97 5.26
CA GLU A 99 -3.29 -11.67 5.25
C GLU A 99 -4.21 -10.54 5.74
N PRO A 100 -3.70 -9.56 6.51
CA PRO A 100 -4.43 -8.34 6.82
C PRO A 100 -4.83 -7.60 5.55
N LEU A 101 -6.00 -6.97 5.56
CA LEU A 101 -6.46 -6.17 4.43
C LEU A 101 -5.50 -4.98 4.20
N PRO A 102 -4.79 -4.92 3.06
CA PRO A 102 -3.65 -4.01 2.91
C PRO A 102 -4.04 -2.53 2.88
N PHE A 103 -5.30 -2.21 2.57
CA PHE A 103 -5.84 -0.85 2.58
C PHE A 103 -6.21 -0.33 3.97
N VAL A 104 -6.32 -1.20 4.98
CA VAL A 104 -6.72 -0.80 6.34
C VAL A 104 -5.66 0.09 6.99
N THR A 105 -4.38 -0.26 6.85
CA THR A 105 -3.26 0.51 7.41
C THR A 105 -3.23 1.98 6.92
N PRO A 106 -3.17 2.26 5.60
CA PRO A 106 -3.15 3.64 5.12
C PRO A 106 -4.42 4.41 5.51
N LEU A 107 -5.59 3.75 5.52
CA LEU A 107 -6.84 4.39 5.94
C LEU A 107 -6.83 4.74 7.44
N ALA A 108 -6.34 3.84 8.29
CA ALA A 108 -6.22 4.08 9.73
C ALA A 108 -5.22 5.19 10.07
N ILE A 109 -4.16 5.34 9.27
CA ILE A 109 -3.25 6.49 9.36
C ILE A 109 -3.99 7.79 8.99
N VAL A 110 -4.81 7.78 7.93
CA VAL A 110 -5.66 8.95 7.58
C VAL A 110 -6.61 9.31 8.71
N MET A 111 -7.24 8.33 9.35
CA MET A 111 -8.14 8.58 10.48
C MET A 111 -7.43 9.25 11.66
N ALA A 112 -6.17 8.86 11.95
CA ALA A 112 -5.35 9.54 12.95
C ALA A 112 -5.00 11.00 12.57
N TYR A 113 -5.06 11.35 11.29
CA TYR A 113 -4.86 12.71 10.78
C TYR A 113 -6.15 13.55 10.70
N LEU A 114 -7.32 12.91 10.57
CA LEU A 114 -8.61 13.58 10.41
C LEU A 114 -9.26 14.01 11.72
N GLY A 115 -9.00 13.31 12.83
CA GLY A 115 -9.32 13.89 14.13
C GLY A 115 -8.48 15.15 14.33
N ASP A 116 -9.08 16.26 14.77
CA ASP A 116 -8.43 17.56 15.06
C ASP A 116 -7.18 17.49 15.99
N LEU A 117 -6.85 16.28 16.44
CA LEU A 117 -5.63 15.86 17.09
C LEU A 117 -4.35 16.14 16.28
N ALA A 118 -4.39 16.19 14.94
CA ALA A 118 -3.19 16.45 14.14
C ALA A 118 -2.55 17.83 14.45
N SER A 119 -3.38 18.85 14.70
CA SER A 119 -2.99 20.17 15.22
C SER A 119 -2.65 20.16 16.72
N ALA A 120 -3.19 19.19 17.47
CA ALA A 120 -2.90 19.01 18.90
C ALA A 120 -1.56 18.31 19.16
N TYR A 121 -1.03 17.53 18.20
CA TYR A 121 0.26 16.85 18.33
C TYR A 121 1.42 17.83 18.21
N LYS A 122 1.82 18.42 19.35
CA LYS A 122 2.98 19.30 19.46
C LYS A 122 4.32 18.63 19.15
N SER A 123 4.40 17.29 19.19
CA SER A 123 5.63 16.54 18.90
C SER A 123 5.44 15.53 17.77
N ARG A 124 6.47 15.38 16.93
CA ARG A 124 6.49 14.35 15.87
C ARG A 124 6.32 12.96 16.45
N GLY A 125 6.90 12.68 17.62
CA GLY A 125 6.76 11.39 18.31
C GLY A 125 5.30 11.05 18.60
N ALA A 126 4.52 12.00 19.11
CA ALA A 126 3.11 11.79 19.44
C ALA A 126 2.25 11.50 18.19
N LEU A 127 2.59 12.12 17.05
CA LEU A 127 1.92 11.84 15.78
C LEU A 127 2.23 10.41 15.27
N PHE A 128 3.49 9.97 15.38
CA PHE A 128 3.90 8.62 14.99
C PHE A 128 3.24 7.55 15.87
N THR A 129 3.19 7.77 17.18
CA THR A 129 2.53 6.83 18.11
C THR A 129 1.03 6.76 17.86
N ALA A 130 0.39 7.90 17.58
CA ALA A 130 -1.03 7.93 17.22
C ALA A 130 -1.31 7.14 15.94
N CYS A 131 -0.53 7.35 14.88
CA CYS A 131 -0.67 6.62 13.62
C CYS A 131 -0.37 5.12 13.77
N ALA A 132 0.63 4.76 14.58
CA ALA A 132 0.97 3.37 14.86
C ALA A 132 -0.17 2.67 15.61
N THR A 133 -0.69 3.32 16.66
CA THR A 133 -1.77 2.78 17.49
C THR A 133 -3.06 2.66 16.68
N SER A 134 -3.43 3.69 15.90
CA SER A 134 -4.64 3.63 15.06
C SER A 134 -4.56 2.49 14.04
N ALA A 135 -3.42 2.32 13.38
CA ALA A 135 -3.22 1.27 12.39
C ALA A 135 -3.19 -0.13 13.01
N LEU A 136 -2.56 -0.31 14.17
CA LEU A 136 -2.57 -1.59 14.87
C LEU A 136 -3.98 -1.95 15.35
N VAL A 137 -4.67 -1.03 16.01
CA VAL A 137 -6.05 -1.25 16.49
C VAL A 137 -6.99 -1.55 15.33
N ALA A 138 -6.87 -0.84 14.22
CA ALA A 138 -7.72 -1.09 13.04
C ALA A 138 -7.45 -2.48 12.42
N ASN A 139 -6.20 -2.86 12.19
CA ASN A 139 -5.87 -4.17 11.60
C ASN A 139 -6.24 -5.33 12.53
N LEU A 140 -5.95 -5.21 13.84
CA LEU A 140 -6.31 -6.25 14.82
C LEU A 140 -7.83 -6.32 15.01
N GLY A 141 -8.53 -5.18 15.06
CA GLY A 141 -9.98 -5.13 15.14
C GLY A 141 -10.66 -5.78 13.95
N VAL A 142 -10.20 -5.49 12.72
CA VAL A 142 -10.65 -6.18 11.50
C VAL A 142 -10.33 -7.68 11.56
N GLY A 143 -9.13 -8.04 12.03
CA GLY A 143 -8.74 -9.44 12.20
C GLY A 143 -9.63 -10.20 13.18
N MET A 144 -10.04 -9.57 14.29
CA MET A 144 -11.00 -10.14 15.25
C MET A 144 -12.37 -10.35 14.61
N LEU A 145 -12.88 -9.35 13.87
CA LEU A 145 -14.18 -9.43 13.21
C LEU A 145 -14.24 -10.53 12.14
N LEU A 146 -13.12 -10.75 11.43
CA LEU A 146 -13.00 -11.79 10.40
C LEU A 146 -12.56 -13.15 10.96
N ASN A 147 -12.32 -13.25 12.27
CA ASN A 147 -11.75 -14.44 12.93
C ASN A 147 -10.46 -14.94 12.25
N ALA A 148 -9.62 -14.01 11.77
CA ALA A 148 -8.44 -14.27 10.96
C ALA A 148 -7.12 -14.14 11.75
N ILE A 149 -7.19 -13.93 13.07
CA ILE A 149 -6.00 -13.71 13.91
C ILE A 149 -5.20 -14.99 14.03
N THR A 150 -4.09 -15.02 13.30
CA THR A 150 -3.03 -16.02 13.37
C THR A 150 -1.70 -15.35 13.67
N LYS A 151 -0.66 -16.12 14.01
CA LYS A 151 0.70 -15.57 14.17
C LYS A 151 1.22 -14.91 12.90
N THR A 152 0.84 -15.43 11.74
CA THR A 152 1.16 -14.83 10.44
C THR A 152 0.43 -13.50 10.25
N TYR A 153 -0.86 -13.43 10.62
CA TYR A 153 -1.65 -12.20 10.57
C TYR A 153 -1.06 -11.09 11.47
N GLU A 154 -0.67 -11.44 12.70
CA GLU A 154 -0.01 -10.51 13.63
C GLU A 154 1.30 -9.97 13.04
N LEU A 155 2.17 -10.86 12.52
CA LEU A 155 3.45 -10.47 11.93
C LEU A 155 3.27 -9.58 10.70
N MET A 156 2.35 -9.92 9.80
CA MET A 156 2.01 -9.11 8.63
C MET A 156 1.43 -7.75 9.02
N THR A 157 0.60 -7.71 10.07
CA THR A 157 0.07 -6.45 10.61
C THR A 157 1.21 -5.52 11.04
N PHE A 158 2.19 -6.04 11.80
CA PHE A 158 3.37 -5.24 12.18
C PHE A 158 4.17 -4.77 10.95
N ALA A 159 4.37 -5.63 9.96
CA ALA A 159 5.08 -5.27 8.74
C ALA A 159 4.36 -4.15 7.96
N TYR A 160 3.03 -4.22 7.84
CA TYR A 160 2.23 -3.21 7.15
C TYR A 160 2.27 -1.87 7.89
N VAL A 161 2.10 -1.89 9.22
CA VAL A 161 2.21 -0.69 10.05
C VAL A 161 3.60 -0.08 9.93
N ALA A 162 4.67 -0.88 10.00
CA ALA A 162 6.04 -0.40 9.84
C ALA A 162 6.27 0.25 8.46
N ALA A 163 5.78 -0.37 7.39
CA ALA A 163 5.84 0.19 6.03
C ALA A 163 5.07 1.51 5.92
N GLY A 164 3.86 1.60 6.51
CA GLY A 164 3.07 2.82 6.58
C GLY A 164 3.79 3.96 7.30
N LEU A 165 4.38 3.67 8.47
CA LEU A 165 5.16 4.64 9.24
C LEU A 165 6.44 5.07 8.52
N MET A 166 7.10 4.16 7.79
CA MET A 166 8.27 4.49 6.99
C MET A 166 7.92 5.46 5.85
N THR A 167 6.81 5.21 5.15
CA THR A 167 6.26 6.12 4.14
C THR A 167 5.94 7.49 4.76
N LEU A 168 5.31 7.50 5.94
CA LEU A 168 5.02 8.74 6.66
C LEU A 168 6.29 9.52 7.01
N LYS A 169 7.33 8.84 7.50
CA LYS A 169 8.65 9.43 7.81
C LYS A 169 9.29 10.06 6.57
N LEU A 170 9.25 9.39 5.42
CA LEU A 170 9.77 9.92 4.16
C LEU A 170 8.98 11.13 3.69
N LEU A 171 7.64 11.10 3.82
CA LEU A 171 6.77 12.19 3.43
C LEU A 171 7.04 13.44 4.28
N LEU A 172 7.14 13.30 5.60
CA LEU A 172 7.44 14.41 6.51
C LEU A 172 8.85 14.97 6.28
N LYS A 173 9.84 14.11 5.99
CA LYS A 173 11.20 14.55 5.63
C LYS A 173 11.22 15.37 4.34
N ASN A 174 10.48 14.93 3.32
CA ASN A 174 10.44 15.59 2.02
C ASN A 174 9.56 16.85 2.01
N ALA A 175 8.53 16.91 2.84
CA ALA A 175 7.71 18.11 3.02
C ALA A 175 8.45 19.27 3.71
N HIS A 176 9.59 19.00 4.36
CA HIS A 176 10.38 19.98 5.08
C HIS A 176 11.59 20.51 4.30
N LYS A 177 11.91 19.94 3.12
CA LYS A 177 12.86 20.56 2.21
C LYS A 177 12.13 21.68 1.44
N PRO A 178 12.48 22.97 1.62
CA PRO A 178 12.00 23.98 0.70
C PRO A 178 12.43 23.58 -0.72
N ARG A 179 11.50 23.69 -1.67
CA ARG A 179 11.78 23.50 -3.09
C ARG A 179 12.70 24.61 -3.57
#